data_AF-A0A415EIG2-F1
#
_entry.id   AF-A0A415EIG2-F1
#
_cell.length_a   1.000
_cell.length_b   1.000
_cell.length_c   1.000
_cell.angle_alpha   90.00
_cell.angle_beta   90.00
_cell.angle_gamma   90.00
#
_symmetry.space_group_name_H-M   'P 1'
#
loop_
_entity.id
_entity.type
_entity.pdbx_description
1 polymer ?
#
loop_
_entity_poly.entity_id
_entity_poly.type
_entity_poly.pdbx_seq_one_letter_code
_entity_poly.pdbx_strand_id
1 'polypeptide(L)'
;MTKLYCTLTGFNHYFGNEFLKRHMKVQLIKEPDNKYDKEAIRCELEPLGKIGYVANSVGTILGNCWSGGRLYDKIGDKTEATVELILDRGAVLAVEAAEPEKPAAEPKPEETTAQTAAAEETLEEKQLGQMRQQLLQDREKLEKTLQRVHEEQEEQASREERFHQELHRRNRQIAELREQLQLLERKNQLLEEK
;
A
#
# COMPACT_ATOMS: atom_id res chain seq x y z
N MET A 1 4.69 25.10 12.42
CA MET A 1 4.27 23.69 12.54
C MET A 1 4.01 23.14 11.15
N THR A 2 4.91 22.34 10.63
CA THR A 2 4.76 21.71 9.31
C THR A 2 4.10 20.36 9.51
N LYS A 3 2.88 20.16 9.02
CA LYS A 3 2.23 18.85 9.00
C LYS A 3 2.86 18.02 7.90
N LEU A 4 3.55 16.95 8.27
CA LEU A 4 4.11 16.00 7.31
C LEU A 4 3.14 14.84 7.17
N TYR A 5 2.86 14.43 5.94
CA TYR A 5 2.01 13.27 5.68
C TYR A 5 2.87 12.10 5.26
N CYS A 6 2.64 10.92 5.82
CA CYS A 6 3.32 9.68 5.42
C CYS A 6 2.32 8.55 5.22
N THR A 7 2.73 7.55 4.45
CA THR A 7 1.89 6.39 4.18
C THR A 7 2.31 5.22 5.06
N LEU A 8 1.37 4.69 5.83
CA LEU A 8 1.48 3.43 6.55
C LEU A 8 1.15 2.27 5.60
N THR A 9 2.00 1.25 5.61
CA THR A 9 1.88 0.04 4.81
C THR A 9 2.10 -1.20 5.67
N GLY A 10 1.71 -2.37 5.15
CA GLY A 10 1.97 -3.65 5.79
C GLY A 10 1.02 -4.03 6.94
N PHE A 11 0.03 -3.20 7.30
CA PHE A 11 -0.95 -3.52 8.35
C PHE A 11 -1.91 -4.65 7.99
N ASN A 12 -2.15 -4.89 6.69
CA ASN A 12 -2.88 -6.05 6.20
C ASN A 12 -2.22 -7.38 6.56
N HIS A 13 -0.92 -7.41 6.84
CA HIS A 13 -0.21 -8.63 7.22
C HIS A 13 -0.25 -8.94 8.72
N TYR A 14 -0.65 -7.99 9.57
CA TYR A 14 -0.64 -8.16 11.03
C TYR A 14 -2.04 -8.32 11.61
N PHE A 15 -2.91 -7.31 11.46
CA PHE A 15 -4.23 -7.28 12.13
C PHE A 15 -5.40 -6.86 11.22
N GLY A 16 -5.17 -6.66 9.91
CA GLY A 16 -6.19 -6.24 8.94
C GLY A 16 -6.53 -4.74 8.97
N ASN A 17 -7.67 -4.34 8.39
CA ASN A 17 -8.09 -2.92 8.34
C ASN A 17 -9.01 -2.50 9.51
N GLU A 18 -9.58 -3.43 10.26
CA GLU A 18 -10.65 -3.14 11.24
C GLU A 18 -10.18 -2.38 12.49
N PHE A 19 -8.90 -2.45 12.85
CA PHE A 19 -8.37 -1.81 14.06
C PHE A 19 -8.01 -0.33 13.86
N LEU A 20 -7.77 0.10 12.61
CA LEU A 20 -7.40 1.48 12.30
C LEU A 20 -8.66 2.36 12.23
N LYS A 21 -8.68 3.42 13.03
CA LYS A 21 -9.73 4.44 13.01
C LYS A 21 -9.16 5.81 12.67
N ARG A 22 -9.95 6.63 11.98
CA ARG A 22 -9.60 8.02 11.71
C ARG A 22 -9.42 8.77 13.03
N HIS A 23 -8.43 9.64 13.10
CA HIS A 23 -7.98 10.39 14.28
C HIS A 23 -7.34 9.55 15.39
N MET A 24 -6.98 8.30 15.12
CA MET A 24 -6.22 7.48 16.06
C MET A 24 -4.76 7.94 16.11
N LYS A 25 -4.18 7.93 17.31
CA LYS A 25 -2.75 8.21 17.51
C LYS A 25 -1.95 6.92 17.41
N VAL A 26 -0.83 6.98 16.69
CA VAL A 26 0.14 5.90 16.54
C VAL A 26 1.54 6.43 16.86
N GLN A 27 2.43 5.56 17.31
CA GLN A 27 3.83 5.89 17.52
C GLN A 27 4.67 5.41 16.33
N LEU A 28 5.50 6.30 15.81
CA LEU A 28 6.53 6.01 14.82
C LEU A 28 7.86 5.84 15.55
N ILE A 29 8.54 4.72 15.31
CA ILE A 29 9.83 4.40 15.92
C ILE A 29 10.82 4.05 14.81
N LYS A 30 12.00 4.68 14.83
CA LYS A 30 13.08 4.35 13.90
C LYS A 30 13.66 2.97 14.22
N GLU A 31 13.88 2.15 13.19
CA GLU A 31 14.43 0.80 13.30
C GLU A 31 15.70 0.67 12.44
N PRO A 32 16.82 1.29 12.83
CA PRO A 32 18.07 1.30 12.05
C PRO A 32 18.73 -0.07 11.91
N ASP A 33 18.43 -0.99 12.83
CA ASP A 33 18.96 -2.38 12.84
C ASP A 33 18.18 -3.33 11.91
N ASN A 34 17.25 -2.81 11.11
CA ASN A 34 16.44 -3.65 10.22
C ASN A 34 17.28 -4.26 9.09
N LYS A 35 17.03 -5.55 8.82
CA LYS A 35 17.83 -6.40 7.91
C LYS A 35 17.73 -6.00 6.43
N TYR A 36 16.67 -5.30 6.06
CA TYR A 36 16.32 -5.00 4.68
C TYR A 36 16.51 -3.52 4.33
N ASP A 37 16.25 -2.63 5.28
CA ASP A 37 16.29 -1.18 5.09
C ASP A 37 16.72 -0.51 6.40
N LYS A 38 17.85 0.21 6.37
CA LYS A 38 18.41 0.93 7.52
C LYS A 38 17.63 2.20 7.86
N GLU A 39 16.75 2.64 6.95
CA GLU A 39 15.88 3.82 7.12
C GLU A 39 14.44 3.40 7.45
N ALA A 40 14.24 2.15 7.90
CA ALA A 40 12.93 1.64 8.25
C ALA A 40 12.35 2.38 9.47
N ILE A 41 11.11 2.83 9.33
CA ILE A 41 10.32 3.41 10.42
C ILE A 41 9.17 2.46 10.70
N ARG A 42 9.18 1.82 11.87
CA ARG A 42 8.10 0.96 12.32
C ARG A 42 7.01 1.78 13.00
N CYS A 43 5.78 1.35 12.80
CA CYS A 43 4.61 1.98 13.39
C CYS A 43 4.06 1.04 14.47
N GLU A 44 3.86 1.57 15.68
CA GLU A 44 3.31 0.87 16.82
C GLU A 44 2.04 1.58 17.32
N LEU A 45 1.09 0.78 17.80
CA LEU A 45 -0.15 1.24 18.40
C LEU A 45 -0.30 0.55 19.76
N GLU A 46 -0.37 1.29 20.86
CA GLU A 46 -0.74 0.71 22.16
C GLU A 46 -2.25 0.48 22.20
N PRO A 47 -2.77 -0.71 22.58
CA PRO A 47 -2.10 -1.90 23.14
C PRO A 47 -1.74 -3.02 22.12
N LEU A 48 -1.91 -2.79 20.81
CA LEU A 48 -1.72 -3.80 19.74
C LEU A 48 -0.24 -4.15 19.45
N GLY A 49 0.69 -3.25 19.77
CA GLY A 49 2.10 -3.35 19.39
C GLY A 49 2.36 -2.90 17.94
N LYS A 50 3.26 -3.58 17.24
CA LYS A 50 3.66 -3.24 15.87
C LYS A 50 2.54 -3.49 14.87
N ILE A 51 2.13 -2.42 14.18
CA ILE A 51 1.05 -2.45 13.19
C ILE A 51 1.56 -2.43 11.75
N GLY A 52 2.77 -1.95 11.49
CA GLY A 52 3.29 -1.87 10.13
C GLY A 52 4.55 -1.01 9.99
N TYR A 53 4.80 -0.56 8.76
CA TYR A 53 5.96 0.24 8.40
C TYR A 53 5.57 1.43 7.52
N VAL A 54 6.36 2.50 7.58
CA VAL A 54 6.22 3.63 6.65
C VAL A 54 6.66 3.22 5.25
N ALA A 55 5.87 3.60 4.25
CA ALA A 55 6.15 3.35 2.84
C ALA A 55 7.45 4.06 2.39
N ASN A 56 8.42 3.31 1.87
CA ASN A 56 9.63 3.90 1.29
C ASN A 56 9.57 4.01 -0.25
N SER A 57 8.78 3.17 -0.92
CA SER A 57 8.75 3.08 -2.38
C SER A 57 7.63 3.90 -3.01
N VAL A 58 7.90 4.51 -4.17
CA VAL A 58 6.93 5.35 -4.92
C VAL A 58 5.61 4.61 -5.21
N GLY A 59 5.66 3.30 -5.48
CA GLY A 59 4.46 2.49 -5.72
C GLY A 59 3.61 2.22 -4.48
N THR A 60 4.18 2.40 -3.29
CA THR A 60 3.50 2.21 -2.00
C THR A 60 3.08 3.52 -1.33
N ILE A 61 3.58 4.65 -1.81
CA ILE A 61 3.25 5.99 -1.30
C ILE A 61 1.90 6.42 -1.87
N LEU A 62 1.02 6.89 -0.99
CA LEU A 62 -0.30 7.36 -1.37
C LEU A 62 -0.29 8.87 -1.59
N GLY A 63 -0.43 9.29 -2.85
CA GLY A 63 -0.50 10.70 -3.21
C GLY A 63 0.80 11.45 -2.92
N ASN A 64 0.72 12.66 -2.37
CA ASN A 64 1.85 13.54 -2.07
C ASN A 64 2.45 13.30 -0.66
N CYS A 65 2.46 12.04 -0.20
CA CYS A 65 3.06 11.69 1.08
C CYS A 65 4.60 11.62 0.99
N TRP A 66 5.26 11.86 2.11
CA TRP A 66 6.70 11.69 2.28
C TRP A 66 7.07 10.21 2.32
N SER A 67 8.18 9.86 1.66
CA SER A 67 8.77 8.53 1.75
C SER A 67 9.40 8.29 3.12
N GLY A 68 9.50 7.02 3.51
CA GLY A 68 10.18 6.57 4.74
C GLY A 68 11.56 7.22 4.90
N GLY A 69 12.42 7.14 3.89
CA GLY A 69 13.77 7.73 3.96
C GLY A 69 13.76 9.26 4.18
N ARG A 70 12.94 10.01 3.45
CA ARG A 70 12.88 11.48 3.63
C ARG A 70 12.18 11.89 4.94
N LEU A 71 11.27 11.07 5.42
CA LEU A 71 10.65 11.26 6.72
C LEU A 71 11.67 10.97 7.84
N TYR A 72 12.54 9.99 7.65
CA TYR A 72 13.57 9.58 8.61
C TYR A 72 14.46 10.75 9.03
N ASP A 73 14.88 11.59 8.09
CA ASP A 73 15.69 12.78 8.37
C ASP A 73 14.95 13.88 9.16
N LYS A 74 13.61 13.89 9.08
CA LYS A 74 12.75 14.96 9.63
C LYS A 74 12.14 14.63 10.97
N ILE A 75 12.08 13.36 11.35
CA ILE A 75 11.49 12.89 12.61
C ILE A 75 12.59 12.48 13.60
N GLY A 76 12.27 12.50 14.89
CA GLY A 76 13.16 11.95 15.94
C GLY A 76 13.12 10.43 16.01
N ASP A 77 13.78 9.84 17.01
CA ASP A 77 13.78 8.37 17.22
C ASP A 77 12.39 7.81 17.53
N LYS A 78 11.55 8.63 18.19
CA LYS A 78 10.14 8.35 18.46
C LYS A 78 9.32 9.58 18.14
N THR A 79 8.21 9.42 17.44
CA THR A 79 7.32 10.54 17.08
C THR A 79 5.87 10.07 17.04
N GLU A 80 4.95 10.88 17.54
CA GLU A 80 3.52 10.59 17.44
C GLU A 80 2.98 11.02 16.07
N ALA A 81 2.11 10.19 15.50
CA ALA A 81 1.39 10.49 14.28
C ALA A 81 -0.10 10.20 14.44
N THR A 82 -0.93 10.95 13.73
CA THR A 82 -2.40 10.80 13.75
C THR A 82 -2.89 10.27 12.42
N VAL A 83 -3.78 9.28 12.44
CA VAL A 83 -4.39 8.71 11.23
C VAL A 83 -5.39 9.69 10.65
N GLU A 84 -5.18 10.18 9.43
CA GLU A 84 -6.07 11.16 8.80
C GLU A 84 -6.95 10.54 7.71
N LEU A 85 -6.41 9.55 6.98
CA LEU A 85 -7.14 8.83 5.95
C LEU A 85 -6.83 7.34 6.01
N ILE A 86 -7.84 6.51 5.78
CA ILE A 86 -7.71 5.06 5.69
C ILE A 86 -8.23 4.67 4.31
N LEU A 87 -7.40 3.95 3.55
CA LEU A 87 -7.70 3.41 2.23
C LEU A 87 -7.42 1.91 2.25
N ASP A 88 -8.05 1.15 1.35
CA ASP A 88 -7.92 -0.31 1.31
C ASP A 88 -6.48 -0.80 1.10
N ARG A 89 -5.69 0.00 0.39
CA ARG A 89 -4.27 -0.26 0.07
C ARG A 89 -3.27 0.34 1.05
N GLY A 90 -3.70 1.18 2.00
CA GLY A 90 -2.78 1.92 2.86
C GLY A 90 -3.47 2.97 3.75
N ALA A 91 -2.84 3.39 4.84
CA ALA A 91 -3.35 4.50 5.66
C ALA A 91 -2.43 5.71 5.56
N VAL A 92 -2.99 6.92 5.56
CA VAL A 92 -2.24 8.17 5.60
C VAL A 92 -2.19 8.66 7.03
N LEU A 93 -0.97 8.88 7.51
CA LEU A 93 -0.66 9.40 8.83
C LEU A 93 -0.18 10.85 8.69
N ALA A 94 -0.66 11.72 9.56
CA ALA A 94 -0.15 13.06 9.76
C ALA A 94 0.82 13.06 10.95
N VAL A 95 2.06 13.41 10.67
CA VAL A 95 3.13 13.57 11.64
C VAL A 95 3.24 15.05 11.97
N GLU A 96 3.09 15.37 13.25
CA GLU A 96 3.38 16.71 13.77
C GLU A 96 4.86 16.76 14.12
N ALA A 97 5.68 17.11 13.13
CA ALA A 97 7.11 17.30 13.36
C ALA A 97 7.34 18.65 14.05
N ALA A 98 7.90 18.62 15.25
CA ALA A 98 8.63 19.75 15.80
C ALA A 98 9.91 19.94 14.97
N GLU A 99 10.21 21.17 14.58
CA GLU A 99 11.37 21.48 13.74
C GLU A 99 12.65 20.87 14.34
N PRO A 100 13.39 20.02 13.62
CA PRO A 100 14.71 19.63 14.07
C PRO A 100 15.66 20.84 13.90
N GLU A 101 16.28 21.26 15.01
CA GLU A 101 17.42 22.16 14.99
C GLU A 101 18.50 21.58 14.06
N LYS A 102 19.01 22.42 13.15
CA LYS A 102 20.18 22.15 12.31
C LYS A 102 21.37 21.71 13.18
N PRO A 103 22.24 20.87 12.61
CA PRO A 103 23.63 21.32 12.53
C PRO A 103 24.13 21.40 11.09
N ALA A 104 24.81 22.50 10.81
CA ALA A 104 25.66 22.71 9.66
C ALA A 104 26.96 21.89 9.78
N ALA A 105 27.43 21.32 8.68
CA ALA A 105 28.83 21.40 8.24
C ALA A 105 29.01 20.59 6.95
N GLU A 106 29.28 21.31 5.86
CA GLU A 106 29.99 20.75 4.70
C GLU A 106 31.37 20.24 5.14
N PRO A 107 31.99 19.36 4.34
CA PRO A 107 33.26 19.79 3.78
C PRO A 107 33.29 19.64 2.26
N LYS A 108 33.72 20.72 1.59
CA LYS A 108 34.40 20.65 0.30
C LYS A 108 35.77 19.98 0.49
N PRO A 109 36.28 19.30 -0.54
CA PRO A 109 37.56 19.71 -1.12
C PRO A 109 37.37 19.90 -2.64
N GLU A 110 37.55 21.11 -3.14
CA GLU A 110 38.81 21.62 -3.71
C GLU A 110 39.24 20.92 -5.01
N GLU A 111 39.45 21.79 -5.99
CA GLU A 111 39.76 21.58 -7.40
C GLU A 111 40.92 20.60 -7.63
N THR A 112 40.80 19.75 -8.65
CA THR A 112 41.98 19.29 -9.39
C THR A 112 41.63 19.07 -10.86
N THR A 113 42.34 19.86 -11.69
CA THR A 113 42.70 19.64 -13.10
C THR A 113 41.61 19.63 -14.17
N ALA A 114 41.52 20.78 -14.84
CA ALA A 114 41.25 20.87 -16.26
C ALA A 114 42.24 20.01 -17.08
N GLN A 115 41.73 19.00 -17.78
CA GLN A 115 42.20 18.50 -19.09
C GLN A 115 41.40 17.23 -19.45
N THR A 116 40.29 17.35 -20.21
CA THR A 116 39.72 16.36 -21.19
C THR A 116 38.29 16.70 -21.69
N ALA A 117 37.97 17.97 -21.92
CA ALA A 117 36.59 18.44 -22.18
C ALA A 117 35.98 18.16 -23.59
N ALA A 118 36.33 17.07 -24.28
CA ALA A 118 35.69 16.74 -25.57
C ALA A 118 35.33 15.25 -25.75
N ALA A 119 35.99 14.35 -25.01
CA ALA A 119 35.70 12.91 -25.06
C ALA A 119 34.77 12.44 -23.92
N GLU A 120 34.67 13.20 -22.83
CA GLU A 120 33.85 12.84 -21.66
C GLU A 120 32.37 13.23 -21.86
N GLU A 121 32.07 14.37 -22.49
CA GLU A 121 30.68 14.75 -22.84
C GLU A 121 30.01 13.71 -23.75
N THR A 122 30.76 13.12 -24.69
CA THR A 122 30.23 12.08 -25.59
C THR A 122 30.06 10.72 -24.90
N LEU A 123 30.76 10.45 -23.79
CA LEU A 123 30.60 9.23 -23.01
C LEU A 123 29.37 9.32 -22.09
N GLU A 124 29.15 10.47 -21.46
CA GLU A 124 28.00 10.74 -20.61
C GLU A 124 26.68 10.77 -21.40
N GLU A 125 26.66 11.40 -22.58
CA GLU A 125 25.49 11.35 -23.48
C GLU A 125 25.15 9.92 -23.93
N LYS A 126 26.18 9.10 -24.15
CA LYS A 126 26.01 7.70 -24.55
C LYS A 126 25.49 6.83 -23.40
N GLN A 127 25.97 7.05 -22.18
CA GLN A 127 25.43 6.40 -20.97
C GLN A 127 23.99 6.84 -20.68
N LEU A 128 23.69 8.14 -20.80
CA LEU A 128 22.35 8.69 -20.62
C LEU A 128 21.38 8.16 -21.68
N GLY A 129 21.85 7.99 -22.93
CA GLY A 129 21.11 7.38 -24.01
C GLY A 129 20.76 5.92 -23.73
N GLN A 130 21.74 5.13 -23.27
CA GLN A 130 21.51 3.73 -22.85
C GLN A 130 20.52 3.63 -21.70
N MET A 131 20.64 4.49 -20.69
CA MET A 131 19.74 4.52 -19.54
C MET A 131 18.31 4.93 -19.91
N ARG A 132 18.13 5.89 -20.83
CA ARG A 132 16.81 6.23 -21.40
C ARG A 132 16.20 5.08 -22.18
N GLN A 133 17.01 4.34 -22.94
CA GLN A 133 16.55 3.18 -23.70
C GLN A 133 16.09 2.06 -22.76
N GLN A 134 16.83 1.83 -21.67
CA GLN A 134 16.46 0.88 -20.61
C GLN A 134 15.12 1.28 -19.96
N LEU A 135 14.97 2.55 -19.58
CA LEU A 135 13.74 3.07 -18.98
C LEU A 135 12.52 2.93 -19.91
N LEU A 136 12.69 3.14 -21.21
CA LEU A 136 11.62 2.93 -22.20
C LEU A 136 11.20 1.45 -22.27
N GLN A 137 12.17 0.53 -22.30
CA GLN A 137 11.88 -0.91 -22.31
C GLN A 137 11.17 -1.35 -21.03
N ASP A 138 11.59 -0.84 -19.88
CA ASP A 138 10.96 -1.17 -18.60
C ASP A 138 9.55 -0.59 -18.51
N ARG A 139 9.33 0.63 -19.03
CA ARG A 139 7.99 1.23 -19.14
C ARG A 139 7.06 0.39 -20.00
N GLU A 140 7.51 -0.06 -21.17
CA GLU A 140 6.71 -0.93 -22.05
C GLU A 140 6.35 -2.27 -21.39
N LYS A 141 7.30 -2.87 -20.65
CA LYS A 141 7.02 -4.10 -19.89
C LYS A 141 5.99 -3.86 -18.79
N LEU A 142 6.10 -2.74 -18.08
CA LEU A 142 5.14 -2.32 -17.05
C LEU A 142 3.75 -2.08 -17.64
N GLU A 143 3.65 -1.38 -18.76
CA GLU A 143 2.37 -1.13 -19.46
C GLU A 143 1.69 -2.45 -19.88
N LYS A 144 2.46 -3.40 -20.43
CA LYS A 144 1.93 -4.74 -20.77
C LYS A 144 1.48 -5.52 -19.53
N THR A 145 2.21 -5.40 -18.42
CA THR A 145 1.85 -6.08 -17.17
C THR A 145 0.58 -5.48 -16.57
N LEU A 146 0.45 -4.15 -16.58
CA LEU A 146 -0.77 -3.45 -16.17
C LEU A 146 -1.98 -3.87 -16.99
N GLN A 147 -1.83 -3.98 -18.32
CA GLN A 147 -2.92 -4.47 -19.18
C GLN A 147 -3.35 -5.89 -18.80
N ARG A 148 -2.40 -6.81 -18.61
CA ARG A 148 -2.73 -8.18 -18.17
C ARG A 148 -3.46 -8.21 -16.83
N VAL A 149 -3.02 -7.41 -15.86
CA VAL A 149 -3.68 -7.34 -14.55
C VAL A 149 -5.10 -6.80 -14.69
N HIS A 150 -5.31 -5.78 -15.52
CA HIS A 150 -6.66 -5.26 -15.79
C HIS A 150 -7.57 -6.31 -16.45
N GLU A 151 -7.08 -7.01 -17.48
CA GLU A 151 -7.80 -8.09 -18.13
C GLU A 151 -8.15 -9.22 -17.14
N GLU A 152 -7.19 -9.63 -16.29
CA GLU A 152 -7.41 -10.63 -15.24
C GLU A 152 -8.47 -10.17 -14.23
N GLN A 153 -8.49 -8.89 -13.84
CA GLN A 153 -9.51 -8.34 -12.96
C GLN A 153 -10.90 -8.32 -13.60
N GLU A 154 -11.01 -7.94 -14.87
CA GLU A 154 -12.29 -7.96 -15.60
C GLU A 154 -12.82 -9.39 -15.79
N GLU A 155 -11.93 -10.35 -16.07
CA GLU A 155 -12.28 -11.76 -16.12
C GLU A 155 -12.76 -12.28 -14.75
N GLN A 156 -12.06 -11.92 -13.67
CA GLN A 156 -12.46 -12.30 -12.31
C GLN A 156 -13.84 -11.73 -11.97
N ALA A 157 -14.07 -10.45 -12.21
CA ALA A 157 -15.38 -9.82 -12.01
C ALA A 157 -16.48 -10.52 -12.80
N SER A 158 -16.22 -10.83 -14.08
CA SER A 158 -17.16 -11.57 -14.93
C SER A 158 -17.45 -12.98 -14.41
N ARG A 159 -16.45 -13.67 -13.84
CA ARG A 159 -16.62 -15.00 -13.22
C ARG A 159 -17.45 -14.90 -11.94
N GLU A 160 -17.19 -13.90 -11.11
CA GLU A 160 -17.94 -13.66 -9.86
C GLU A 160 -19.41 -13.32 -10.12
N GLU A 161 -19.70 -12.51 -11.14
CA GLU A 161 -21.07 -12.20 -11.56
C GLU A 161 -21.82 -13.46 -12.00
N ARG A 162 -21.18 -14.31 -12.82
CA ARG A 162 -21.77 -15.59 -13.24
C ARG A 162 -22.04 -16.50 -12.04
N PHE A 163 -21.09 -16.57 -11.11
CA PHE A 163 -21.26 -17.34 -9.88
C PHE A 163 -22.43 -16.81 -9.05
N HIS A 164 -22.55 -15.49 -8.87
CA HIS A 164 -23.69 -14.88 -8.17
C HIS A 164 -25.03 -15.18 -8.85
N GLN A 165 -25.09 -15.08 -10.18
CA GLN A 165 -26.31 -15.41 -10.94
C GLN A 165 -26.70 -16.88 -10.75
N GLU A 166 -25.73 -17.79 -10.78
CA GLU A 166 -25.99 -19.21 -10.54
C GLU A 166 -26.45 -19.46 -9.11
N LEU A 167 -25.83 -18.81 -8.12
CA LEU A 167 -26.18 -18.91 -6.72
C LEU A 167 -27.61 -18.40 -6.47
N HIS A 168 -28.00 -17.28 -7.08
CA HIS A 168 -29.38 -16.79 -7.07
C HIS A 168 -30.37 -17.76 -7.72
N ARG A 169 -29.98 -18.44 -8.80
CA ARG A 169 -30.84 -19.46 -9.44
C ARG A 169 -31.02 -20.68 -8.53
N ARG A 170 -29.94 -21.19 -7.94
CA ARG A 170 -30.00 -22.33 -7.01
C ARG A 170 -30.81 -21.99 -5.76
N ASN A 171 -30.63 -20.80 -5.19
CA ASN A 171 -31.41 -20.37 -4.03
C ASN A 171 -32.91 -20.29 -4.32
N ARG A 172 -33.30 -19.84 -5.53
CA ARG A 172 -34.71 -19.90 -5.96
C ARG A 172 -35.23 -21.33 -6.05
N GLN A 173 -34.48 -22.24 -6.66
CA GLN A 173 -34.87 -23.66 -6.71
C GLN A 173 -34.99 -24.29 -5.32
N ILE A 174 -34.09 -23.95 -4.39
CA ILE A 174 -34.17 -24.40 -3.00
C ILE A 174 -35.45 -23.90 -2.33
N ALA A 175 -35.83 -22.64 -2.55
CA ALA A 175 -37.06 -22.08 -2.01
C ALA A 175 -38.29 -22.81 -2.56
N GLU A 176 -38.37 -23.04 -3.88
CA GLU A 176 -39.46 -23.79 -4.52
C GLU A 176 -39.57 -25.22 -3.97
N LEU A 177 -38.44 -25.93 -3.84
CA LEU A 177 -38.43 -27.29 -3.28
C LEU A 177 -38.88 -27.32 -1.82
N ARG A 178 -38.51 -26.31 -1.02
CA ARG A 178 -38.97 -26.20 0.38
C ARG A 178 -40.49 -25.99 0.46
N GLU A 179 -41.07 -25.16 -0.41
CA GLU A 179 -42.52 -24.97 -0.47
C GLU A 179 -43.24 -26.28 -0.86
N GLN A 180 -42.70 -26.99 -1.85
CA GLN A 180 -43.24 -28.31 -2.25
C GLN A 180 -43.18 -29.32 -1.10
N LEU A 181 -42.07 -29.35 -0.36
CA LEU A 181 -41.90 -30.23 0.80
C LEU A 181 -42.95 -29.91 1.88
N GLN A 182 -43.13 -28.63 2.22
CA GLN A 182 -44.15 -28.20 3.19
C GLN A 182 -45.58 -28.58 2.77
N LEU A 183 -45.89 -28.44 1.48
CA LEU A 183 -47.19 -28.85 0.94
C LEU A 183 -47.41 -30.36 1.06
N LEU A 184 -46.38 -31.16 0.81
CA LEU A 184 -46.45 -32.62 0.97
C LEU A 184 -46.61 -33.01 2.45
N GLU A 185 -45.84 -32.41 3.35
CA GLU A 185 -45.96 -32.64 4.80
C GLU A 185 -47.39 -32.33 5.28
N ARG A 186 -47.95 -31.20 4.86
CA ARG A 186 -49.33 -30.82 5.20
C ARG A 186 -50.37 -31.78 4.63
N LYS A 187 -50.16 -32.28 3.40
CA LYS A 187 -51.05 -33.30 2.81
C LYS A 187 -50.98 -34.62 3.57
N ASN A 188 -49.80 -35.03 4.01
CA ASN A 188 -49.63 -36.25 4.81
C ASN A 188 -50.33 -36.13 6.17
N GLN A 189 -50.20 -35.00 6.86
CA GLN A 189 -50.93 -34.75 8.11
C GLN A 189 -52.46 -34.89 7.94
N LEU A 190 -53.02 -34.32 6.87
CA LEU A 190 -54.45 -34.42 6.57
C LEU A 190 -54.91 -35.85 6.22
N LEU A 191 -54.00 -36.71 5.75
CA LEU A 191 -54.28 -38.12 5.50
C LEU A 191 -54.21 -38.95 6.79
N GLU A 192 -53.31 -38.61 7.72
CA GLU A 192 -53.21 -39.27 9.03
C GLU A 192 -54.40 -38.93 9.95
N GLU A 193 -55.03 -37.76 9.76
CA GLU A 193 -56.21 -37.32 10.52
C GLU A 193 -57.55 -37.90 10.01
N LYS A 194 -57.56 -38.65 8.89
CA LYS A 194 -58.75 -39.28 8.30
C LYS A 194 -58.83 -40.77 8.57
#